data_AF-A0A381X279-F1
#
_entry.id   AF-A0A381X279-F1
#
_cell.length_a   1.000
_cell.length_b   1.000
_cell.length_c   1.000
_cell.angle_alpha   90.00
_cell.angle_beta   90.00
_cell.angle_gamma   90.00
#
_symmetry.space_group_name_H-M   'P 1'
#
loop_
_entity.id
_entity.type
_entity.pdbx_description
1 polymer ?
#
loop_
_entity_poly.entity_id
_entity_poly.type
_entity_poly.pdbx_seq_one_letter_code
_entity_poly.pdbx_strand_id
1 'polypeptide(L)'
;MERKNYRIPLLILCLIIVKSGYSQQLNLFEEIETNNGSSNQARDRVRGENRATSSSPEFTLIGTSIIGSKYSVIIQHRNGDQLVVKADLNSNAQIPGYNGYSLLEVNSGGASIRYPDNVPCVEFREQGVSCDNVANIAALSLANGEPLSNKEMEIERGVSRSGEAPVDESPINPFEALRAQQSSGTSSSGSGDSDRFTPRRISPEDVPPGMRVVSTPFGDRLVEQ
;
A
#
# COMPACT_ATOMS: atom_id res chain seq x y z
N MET A 1 -3.94 -24.45 103.11
CA MET A 1 -3.59 -25.80 102.59
C MET A 1 -4.71 -26.14 101.62
N GLU A 2 -4.54 -26.25 100.31
CA GLU A 2 -3.57 -27.02 99.54
C GLU A 2 -3.15 -26.29 98.26
N ARG A 3 -1.93 -26.61 97.80
CA ARG A 3 -1.29 -26.11 96.59
C ARG A 3 -1.50 -27.12 95.46
N LYS A 4 -1.77 -26.68 94.24
CA LYS A 4 -1.42 -27.43 93.02
C LYS A 4 -0.86 -26.48 91.95
N ASN A 5 0.46 -26.38 91.93
CA ASN A 5 1.25 -26.05 90.75
C ASN A 5 1.42 -27.33 89.92
N TYR A 6 1.48 -27.24 88.59
CA TYR A 6 2.66 -27.67 87.82
C TYR A 6 2.46 -27.67 86.28
N ARG A 7 3.46 -27.05 85.62
CA ARG A 7 4.21 -27.46 84.41
C ARG A 7 3.67 -27.15 83.01
N ILE A 8 4.32 -26.13 82.43
CA ILE A 8 4.65 -25.89 81.01
C ILE A 8 5.60 -27.00 80.49
N PRO A 9 5.50 -27.43 79.21
CA PRO A 9 6.59 -27.14 78.24
C PRO A 9 6.05 -26.77 76.83
N LEU A 10 6.56 -25.69 76.23
CA LEU A 10 7.65 -25.64 75.22
C LEU A 10 7.15 -25.82 73.78
N LEU A 11 7.21 -24.75 72.97
CA LEU A 11 7.55 -24.78 71.53
C LEU A 11 7.70 -23.36 70.93
N ILE A 12 8.83 -23.15 70.24
CA ILE A 12 9.05 -22.26 69.06
C ILE A 12 9.34 -20.78 69.39
N LEU A 13 10.60 -20.31 69.37
CA LEU A 13 11.55 -20.05 68.25
C LEU A 13 11.20 -18.80 67.43
N CYS A 14 12.04 -17.75 67.54
CA CYS A 14 12.33 -16.62 66.61
C CYS A 14 12.90 -15.45 67.44
N LEU A 15 13.96 -14.70 67.12
CA LEU A 15 14.51 -14.28 65.83
C LEU A 15 16.00 -13.91 65.95
N ILE A 16 16.70 -14.13 64.85
CA ILE A 16 18.12 -13.94 64.57
C ILE A 16 18.41 -12.46 64.29
N ILE A 17 19.54 -11.97 64.79
CA ILE A 17 20.12 -10.65 64.48
C ILE A 17 20.77 -10.73 63.09
N VAL A 18 20.35 -9.88 62.15
CA VAL A 18 21.10 -9.63 60.90
C VAL A 18 21.34 -8.12 60.76
N LYS A 19 22.62 -7.74 60.79
CA LYS A 19 23.13 -6.44 60.37
C LYS A 19 22.99 -6.34 58.85
N SER A 20 22.33 -5.31 58.35
CA SER A 20 22.38 -4.93 56.93
C SER A 20 22.87 -3.50 56.81
N GLY A 21 23.95 -3.34 56.05
CA GLY A 21 24.53 -2.06 55.69
C GLY A 21 23.61 -1.25 54.79
N TYR A 22 23.65 0.06 54.96
CA TYR A 22 22.91 1.01 54.14
C TYR A 22 23.58 1.13 52.77
N SER A 23 22.94 0.60 51.72
CA SER A 23 23.22 1.00 50.34
C SER A 23 22.31 2.18 50.02
N GLN A 24 22.88 3.37 49.86
CA GLN A 24 22.13 4.57 49.45
C GLN A 24 21.79 4.44 47.95
N GLN A 25 20.50 4.33 47.63
CA GLN A 25 20.01 4.53 46.27
C GLN A 25 19.93 6.03 46.00
N LEU A 26 20.67 6.49 44.99
CA LEU A 26 20.57 7.84 44.44
C LEU A 26 19.31 7.87 43.55
N ASN A 27 18.20 8.41 44.06
CA ASN A 27 17.05 8.77 43.24
C ASN A 27 17.40 10.02 42.45
N LEU A 28 17.83 9.86 41.20
CA LEU A 28 18.20 10.95 40.30
C LEU A 28 17.02 11.50 39.48
N PHE A 29 15.80 11.07 39.79
CA PHE A 29 14.59 11.56 39.15
C PHE A 29 13.55 11.86 40.23
N GLU A 30 13.10 13.11 40.23
CA GLU A 30 12.03 13.59 41.10
C GLU A 30 10.69 13.05 40.60
N GLU A 31 9.89 12.52 41.52
CA GLU A 31 8.55 12.02 41.26
C GLU A 31 7.61 13.23 41.08
N ILE A 32 7.15 13.46 39.85
CA ILE A 32 6.20 14.55 39.58
C ILE A 32 4.84 14.22 40.21
N GLU A 33 4.35 15.09 41.10
CA GLU A 33 3.05 14.97 41.74
C GLU A 33 1.90 15.05 40.72
N THR A 34 1.30 13.91 40.37
CA THR A 34 -0.04 13.90 39.76
C THR A 34 -1.09 13.87 40.87
N ASN A 35 -1.52 15.05 41.31
CA ASN A 35 -2.76 15.20 42.07
C ASN A 35 -3.95 14.87 41.15
N ASN A 36 -4.56 13.70 41.36
CA ASN A 36 -6.01 13.51 41.21
C ASN A 36 -6.43 12.23 41.92
N GLY A 37 -7.22 12.40 42.98
CA GLY A 37 -7.67 11.32 43.83
C GLY A 37 -8.73 10.43 43.19
N SER A 38 -8.62 9.13 43.43
CA SER A 38 -9.68 8.37 44.09
C SER A 38 -9.25 6.93 44.35
N SER A 39 -9.73 6.47 45.50
CA SER A 39 -9.45 5.23 46.20
C SER A 39 -9.54 3.94 45.39
N ASN A 40 -8.57 3.06 45.66
CA ASN A 40 -8.62 1.61 45.70
C ASN A 40 -10.01 0.97 45.49
N GLN A 41 -10.22 0.33 44.34
CA GLN A 41 -10.96 -0.94 44.29
C GLN A 41 -10.18 -1.96 43.47
N ALA A 42 -9.71 -2.98 44.16
CA ALA A 42 -9.27 -4.22 43.56
C ALA A 42 -10.47 -4.87 42.85
N ARG A 43 -10.36 -5.04 41.54
CA ARG A 43 -11.11 -6.02 40.77
C ARG A 43 -10.16 -6.66 39.77
N ASP A 44 -10.16 -7.98 39.77
CA ASP A 44 -9.66 -8.90 38.75
C ASP A 44 -9.31 -8.21 37.43
N ARG A 45 -8.02 -7.97 37.21
CA ARG A 45 -7.50 -7.83 35.85
C ARG A 45 -7.13 -9.23 35.40
N VAL A 46 -8.09 -9.90 34.79
CA VAL A 46 -7.81 -10.97 33.83
C VAL A 46 -6.73 -10.42 32.91
N ARG A 47 -5.60 -11.11 32.97
CA ARG A 47 -4.37 -10.86 32.24
C ARG A 47 -4.68 -10.80 30.74
N GLY A 48 -4.92 -9.60 30.24
CA GLY A 48 -4.90 -9.26 28.83
C GLY A 48 -3.47 -9.26 28.31
N GLU A 49 -2.78 -10.39 28.43
CA GLU A 49 -1.60 -10.69 27.62
C GLU A 49 -2.09 -10.98 26.22
N ASN A 50 -2.23 -9.94 25.41
CA ASN A 50 -2.18 -9.93 23.94
C ASN A 50 -2.38 -8.54 23.33
N ARG A 51 -2.16 -7.45 24.08
CA ARG A 51 -2.12 -6.11 23.48
C ARG A 51 -0.67 -5.66 23.28
N ALA A 52 0.07 -6.41 22.48
CA ALA A 52 1.07 -5.76 21.64
C ALA A 52 0.24 -4.89 20.68
N THR A 53 0.09 -3.60 20.99
CA THR A 53 -0.35 -2.64 19.97
C THR A 53 0.76 -2.64 18.94
N SER A 54 0.67 -3.49 17.91
CA SER A 54 1.59 -3.37 16.79
C SER A 54 1.42 -1.94 16.29
N SER A 55 2.53 -1.24 16.14
CA SER A 55 2.52 0.15 15.64
C SER A 55 2.14 0.22 14.16
N SER A 56 1.98 -0.93 13.51
CA SER A 56 1.70 -1.08 12.10
C SER A 56 0.71 -2.23 11.83
N PRO A 57 -0.11 -2.11 10.78
CA PRO A 57 -0.95 -3.19 10.28
C PRO A 57 -0.11 -4.34 9.73
N GLU A 58 -0.71 -5.53 9.60
CA GLU A 58 -0.06 -6.70 8.99
C GLU A 58 0.31 -6.42 7.53
N PHE A 59 -0.63 -5.85 6.78
CA PHE A 59 -0.50 -5.50 5.37
C PHE A 59 -1.00 -4.08 5.10
N THR A 60 -0.31 -3.35 4.23
CA THR A 60 -0.74 -2.08 3.65
C THR A 60 -0.82 -2.18 2.12
N LEU A 61 -1.69 -1.39 1.50
CA LEU A 61 -1.82 -1.34 0.05
C LEU A 61 -0.84 -0.31 -0.53
N ILE A 62 0.00 -0.75 -1.46
CA ILE A 62 0.86 0.14 -2.26
C ILE A 62 0.21 0.48 -3.60
N GLY A 63 -0.46 -0.48 -4.23
CA GLY A 63 -1.02 -0.27 -5.56
C GLY A 63 -1.85 -1.43 -6.08
N THR A 64 -2.68 -1.13 -7.08
CA THR A 64 -3.47 -2.10 -7.84
C THR A 64 -3.26 -1.85 -9.33
N SER A 65 -3.03 -2.89 -10.13
CA SER A 65 -2.93 -2.80 -11.58
C SER A 65 -3.82 -3.86 -12.22
N ILE A 66 -4.42 -3.51 -13.36
CA ILE A 66 -5.23 -4.42 -14.17
C ILE A 66 -4.61 -4.57 -15.57
N ILE A 67 -4.48 -5.80 -16.05
CA ILE A 67 -4.05 -6.09 -17.42
C ILE A 67 -4.99 -7.17 -17.99
N GLY A 68 -5.81 -6.77 -18.96
CA GLY A 68 -6.87 -7.63 -19.49
C GLY A 68 -7.85 -8.02 -18.39
N SER A 69 -7.92 -9.32 -18.08
CA SER A 69 -8.79 -9.88 -17.05
C SER A 69 -8.05 -10.24 -15.74
N LYS A 70 -6.84 -9.73 -15.52
CA LYS A 70 -6.01 -10.08 -14.36
C LYS A 70 -5.70 -8.86 -13.52
N TYR A 71 -5.95 -8.97 -12.23
CA TYR A 71 -5.54 -8.00 -11.23
C TYR A 71 -4.18 -8.39 -10.64
N SER A 72 -3.37 -7.37 -10.38
CA SER A 72 -2.14 -7.46 -9.59
C SER A 72 -2.23 -6.45 -8.46
N VAL A 73 -2.18 -6.94 -7.23
CA VAL A 73 -2.19 -6.10 -6.03
C VAL A 73 -0.78 -6.11 -5.44
N ILE A 74 -0.25 -4.93 -5.17
CA ILE A 74 1.03 -4.74 -4.52
C ILE A 74 0.74 -4.36 -3.07
N ILE A 75 1.11 -5.24 -2.15
CA ILE A 75 0.95 -5.05 -0.71
C ILE A 75 2.31 -5.05 -0.03
N GLN A 76 2.45 -4.28 1.05
CA GLN A 76 3.60 -4.31 1.92
C GLN A 76 3.23 -4.97 3.24
N HIS A 77 4.01 -5.95 3.66
CA HIS A 77 3.88 -6.54 4.99
C HIS A 77 4.59 -5.68 6.04
N ARG A 78 4.20 -5.80 7.32
CA ARG A 78 4.82 -5.06 8.45
C ARG A 78 6.34 -5.16 8.57
N ASN A 79 6.95 -6.21 8.03
CA ASN A 79 8.41 -6.36 8.00
C ASN A 79 9.09 -5.52 6.91
N GLY A 80 8.31 -4.85 6.06
CA GLY A 80 8.78 -4.04 4.93
C GLY A 80 8.75 -4.76 3.58
N ASP A 81 8.51 -6.07 3.55
CA ASP A 81 8.51 -6.86 2.32
C ASP A 81 7.34 -6.47 1.41
N GLN A 82 7.63 -6.31 0.12
CA GLN A 82 6.61 -6.05 -0.90
C GLN A 82 6.25 -7.34 -1.63
N LEU A 83 4.95 -7.61 -1.72
CA LEU A 83 4.41 -8.78 -2.37
C LEU A 83 3.47 -8.37 -3.50
N VAL A 84 3.63 -9.03 -4.64
CA VAL A 84 2.72 -8.89 -5.78
C VAL A 84 1.80 -10.11 -5.81
N VAL A 85 0.53 -9.90 -5.47
CA VAL A 85 -0.50 -10.94 -5.47
C VAL A 85 -1.29 -10.82 -6.77
N LYS A 86 -1.31 -11.89 -7.57
CA LYS A 86 -2.08 -11.97 -8.80
C LYS A 86 -3.41 -12.65 -8.52
N ALA A 87 -4.49 -12.07 -9.00
CA ALA A 87 -5.84 -12.62 -8.89
C ALA A 87 -6.61 -12.42 -10.20
N ASP A 88 -7.47 -13.38 -10.54
CA ASP A 88 -8.44 -13.22 -11.62
C ASP A 88 -9.68 -12.47 -11.08
N LEU A 89 -10.48 -11.86 -11.96
CA LEU A 89 -11.71 -11.18 -11.55
C LEU A 89 -12.62 -12.11 -10.73
N ASN A 90 -13.09 -11.62 -9.58
CA ASN A 90 -14.02 -12.33 -8.69
C ASN A 90 -13.49 -13.68 -8.15
N SER A 91 -12.17 -13.86 -8.14
CA SER A 91 -11.53 -15.05 -7.59
C SER A 91 -10.77 -14.71 -6.31
N ASN A 92 -10.83 -15.63 -5.35
CA ASN A 92 -10.02 -15.52 -4.14
C ASN A 92 -8.60 -16.03 -4.45
N ALA A 93 -7.58 -15.28 -4.02
CA ALA A 93 -6.19 -15.68 -4.20
C ALA A 93 -5.48 -15.78 -2.86
N GLN A 94 -4.70 -16.85 -2.66
CA GLN A 94 -3.88 -16.99 -1.46
C GLN A 94 -2.65 -16.07 -1.55
N ILE A 95 -2.30 -15.42 -0.43
CA ILE A 95 -1.11 -14.57 -0.39
C ILE A 95 0.14 -15.44 -0.26
N PRO A 96 1.12 -15.36 -1.19
CA PRO A 96 2.33 -16.17 -1.14
C PRO A 96 3.13 -15.92 0.14
N GLY A 97 3.55 -16.99 0.82
CA GLY A 97 4.34 -16.90 2.06
C GLY A 97 3.52 -16.63 3.33
N TYR A 98 2.23 -16.30 3.20
CA TYR A 98 1.36 -15.97 4.33
C TYR A 98 0.14 -16.90 4.35
N ASN A 99 0.31 -18.05 5.01
CA ASN A 99 -0.74 -19.06 5.11
C ASN A 99 -1.98 -18.54 5.86
N GLY A 100 -3.16 -18.88 5.35
CA GLY A 100 -4.44 -18.47 5.92
C GLY A 100 -4.90 -17.06 5.54
N TYR A 101 -4.03 -16.25 4.93
CA TYR A 101 -4.43 -14.98 4.35
C TYR A 101 -4.90 -15.17 2.90
N SER A 102 -6.05 -14.59 2.58
CA SER A 102 -6.61 -14.66 1.22
C SER A 102 -7.13 -13.30 0.76
N LEU A 103 -6.77 -12.94 -0.46
CA LEU A 103 -7.31 -11.81 -1.18
C LEU A 103 -8.70 -12.18 -1.69
N LEU A 104 -9.71 -11.37 -1.37
CA LEU A 104 -11.12 -11.60 -1.70
C LEU A 104 -11.56 -10.76 -2.90
N GLU A 105 -11.38 -9.45 -2.79
CA GLU A 105 -11.88 -8.47 -3.76
C GLU A 105 -10.78 -7.47 -4.06
N VAL A 106 -10.70 -7.04 -5.32
CA VAL A 106 -9.72 -6.05 -5.78
C VAL A 106 -10.47 -5.00 -6.60
N ASN A 107 -10.34 -3.76 -6.18
CA ASN A 107 -10.94 -2.59 -6.80
C ASN A 107 -9.84 -1.61 -7.23
N SER A 108 -10.20 -0.59 -8.02
CA SER A 108 -9.28 0.49 -8.37
C SER A 108 -8.88 1.27 -7.10
N GLY A 109 -7.68 1.02 -6.60
CA GLY A 109 -7.16 1.66 -5.38
C GLY A 109 -7.59 1.00 -4.06
N GLY A 110 -8.14 -0.22 -4.11
CA GLY A 110 -8.56 -0.95 -2.92
C GLY A 110 -8.44 -2.47 -3.03
N ALA A 111 -8.28 -3.14 -1.91
CA ALA A 111 -8.22 -4.60 -1.84
C ALA A 111 -8.75 -5.13 -0.50
N SER A 112 -9.49 -6.23 -0.53
CA SER A 112 -10.02 -6.89 0.68
C SER A 112 -9.24 -8.16 0.97
N ILE A 113 -8.69 -8.28 2.18
CA ILE A 113 -7.92 -9.44 2.64
C ILE A 113 -8.63 -10.09 3.83
N ARG A 114 -8.93 -11.38 3.73
CA ARG A 114 -9.37 -12.20 4.86
C ARG A 114 -8.18 -12.66 5.68
N TYR A 115 -8.24 -12.44 6.98
CA TYR A 115 -7.27 -12.87 7.95
C TYR A 115 -7.63 -14.27 8.47
N PRO A 116 -6.64 -15.09 8.87
CA PRO A 116 -6.94 -16.38 9.49
C PRO A 116 -7.52 -16.20 10.89
N ASP A 117 -8.28 -17.19 11.37
CA ASP A 117 -9.04 -17.12 12.64
C ASP A 117 -8.18 -16.83 13.88
N ASN A 118 -6.88 -17.11 13.81
CA ASN A 118 -5.94 -16.92 14.91
C ASN A 118 -5.27 -15.54 14.93
N VAL A 119 -5.52 -14.69 13.92
CA VAL A 119 -4.95 -13.34 13.85
C VAL A 119 -6.09 -12.32 13.79
N PRO A 120 -6.23 -11.46 14.81
CA PRO A 120 -7.26 -10.43 14.80
C PRO A 120 -6.91 -9.30 13.82
N CYS A 121 -7.88 -8.89 13.01
CA CYS A 121 -7.79 -7.66 12.23
C CYS A 121 -7.77 -6.43 13.17
N VAL A 122 -6.82 -5.52 12.99
CA VAL A 122 -6.72 -4.26 13.74
C VAL A 122 -6.73 -3.10 12.76
N GLU A 123 -7.57 -2.08 13.02
CA GLU A 123 -7.69 -0.90 12.16
C GLU A 123 -6.47 0.03 12.27
N PHE A 124 -5.97 0.49 11.12
CA PHE A 124 -4.94 1.52 10.99
C PHE A 124 -5.34 2.48 9.87
N ARG A 125 -6.25 3.41 10.18
CA ARG A 125 -6.85 4.33 9.20
C ARG A 125 -5.84 5.22 8.49
N GLU A 126 -4.83 5.70 9.22
CA GLU A 126 -3.73 6.51 8.67
C GLU A 126 -2.87 5.75 7.64
N GLN A 127 -2.93 4.42 7.64
CA GLN A 127 -2.23 3.55 6.70
C GLN A 127 -3.20 2.89 5.71
N GLY A 128 -4.44 3.36 5.64
CA GLY A 128 -5.46 2.86 4.72
C GLY A 128 -6.00 1.47 5.08
N VAL A 129 -5.97 1.06 6.35
CA VAL A 129 -6.45 -0.26 6.78
C VAL A 129 -7.69 -0.10 7.66
N SER A 130 -8.83 -0.59 7.19
CA SER A 130 -10.05 -0.74 7.98
C SER A 130 -10.39 -2.23 8.13
N CYS A 131 -11.08 -2.60 9.21
CA CYS A 131 -11.31 -3.98 9.59
C CYS A 131 -12.79 -4.24 9.88
N ASP A 132 -13.34 -5.27 9.26
CA ASP A 132 -14.58 -5.90 9.70
C ASP A 132 -14.23 -7.02 10.69
N ASN A 133 -14.45 -6.75 11.98
CA ASN A 133 -14.18 -7.68 13.07
C ASN A 133 -15.08 -8.93 13.04
N VAL A 134 -16.26 -8.87 12.42
CA VAL A 134 -17.20 -10.00 12.36
C VAL A 134 -16.72 -11.02 11.32
N ALA A 135 -16.29 -10.54 10.17
CA ALA A 135 -15.81 -11.38 9.07
C ALA A 135 -14.30 -11.66 9.11
N ASN A 136 -13.56 -10.97 10.00
CA ASN A 136 -12.10 -10.92 10.06
C ASN A 136 -11.48 -10.53 8.70
N ILE A 137 -12.04 -9.48 8.09
CA ILE A 137 -11.62 -8.98 6.77
C ILE A 137 -11.04 -7.58 6.94
N ALA A 138 -9.83 -7.37 6.42
CA ALA A 138 -9.24 -6.05 6.26
C ALA A 138 -9.60 -5.49 4.88
N ALA A 139 -10.21 -4.31 4.85
CA ALA A 139 -10.31 -3.50 3.65
C ALA A 139 -9.11 -2.54 3.61
N LEU A 140 -8.27 -2.74 2.60
CA LEU A 140 -7.10 -1.92 2.33
C LEU A 140 -7.44 -0.87 1.27
N SER A 141 -7.07 0.37 1.53
CA SER A 141 -7.10 1.50 0.61
C SER A 141 -5.72 2.13 0.51
N LEU A 142 -5.48 2.86 -0.57
CA LEU A 142 -4.23 3.61 -0.74
C LEU A 142 -4.17 4.74 0.28
N ALA A 143 -3.25 4.65 1.25
CA ALA A 143 -3.07 5.66 2.30
C ALA A 143 -2.68 7.04 1.75
N ASN A 144 -1.99 7.08 0.61
CA ASN A 144 -1.38 8.29 0.04
C ASN A 144 -1.93 8.64 -1.35
N GLY A 145 -3.21 8.47 -1.59
CA GLY A 145 -3.80 9.00 -2.81
C GLY A 145 -5.31 8.84 -2.85
N GLU A 146 -6.01 9.95 -3.11
CA GLU A 146 -7.29 9.82 -3.79
C GLU A 146 -7.02 9.04 -5.08
N PRO A 147 -7.67 7.88 -5.28
CA PRO A 147 -7.59 7.21 -6.57
C PRO A 147 -7.97 8.25 -7.62
N LEU A 148 -7.15 8.39 -8.67
CA LEU A 148 -7.53 9.21 -9.81
C LEU A 148 -8.90 8.69 -10.25
N SER A 149 -9.94 9.49 -9.99
CA SER A 149 -11.29 9.16 -10.39
C SER A 149 -11.19 8.78 -11.85
N ASN A 150 -11.56 7.54 -12.16
CA ASN A 150 -11.94 7.18 -13.49
C ASN A 150 -13.04 8.17 -13.82
N LYS A 151 -12.64 9.24 -14.51
CA LYS A 151 -13.54 10.23 -15.08
C LYS A 151 -14.30 9.48 -16.17
N GLU A 152 -15.19 8.59 -15.73
CA GLU A 152 -16.40 8.30 -16.45
C GLU A 152 -16.96 9.68 -16.72
N MET A 153 -16.92 10.03 -18.00
CA MET A 153 -17.04 11.38 -18.51
C MET A 153 -18.43 11.88 -18.12
N GLU A 154 -18.56 12.41 -16.92
CA GLU A 154 -19.72 13.16 -16.48
C GLU A 154 -19.64 14.47 -17.25
N ILE A 155 -20.36 14.49 -18.36
CA ILE A 155 -20.66 15.69 -19.14
C ILE A 155 -21.60 16.52 -18.26
N GLU A 156 -21.07 17.12 -17.19
CA GLU A 156 -21.82 18.11 -16.43
C GLU A 156 -21.79 19.42 -17.21
N ARG A 157 -22.94 19.68 -17.84
CA ARG A 157 -23.35 20.95 -18.40
C ARG A 157 -23.31 22.03 -17.31
N GLY A 158 -22.27 22.85 -17.32
CA GLY A 158 -22.34 24.26 -16.92
C GLY A 158 -22.04 25.09 -18.16
N VAL A 159 -22.78 26.13 -18.52
CA VAL A 159 -23.02 27.33 -17.72
C VAL A 159 -24.23 28.08 -18.29
N SER A 160 -25.17 28.46 -17.42
CA SER A 160 -26.11 29.55 -17.70
C SER A 160 -25.36 30.88 -17.82
N ARG A 161 -25.36 31.47 -19.02
CA ARG A 161 -25.29 32.93 -19.20
C ARG A 161 -26.23 33.32 -20.32
N SER A 162 -27.16 34.21 -19.96
CA SER A 162 -28.18 34.82 -20.80
C SER A 162 -27.55 35.70 -21.87
N GLY A 163 -28.08 35.66 -23.11
CA GLY A 163 -27.88 36.69 -24.12
C GLY A 163 -27.56 36.16 -25.53
N GLU A 164 -28.52 36.34 -26.43
CA GLU A 164 -28.41 36.41 -27.90
C GLU A 164 -28.05 35.16 -28.77
N ALA A 165 -29.08 34.72 -29.53
CA ALA A 165 -29.11 34.02 -30.83
C ALA A 165 -28.42 32.63 -31.05
N PRO A 166 -29.11 31.66 -31.72
CA PRO A 166 -28.56 30.33 -31.96
C PRO A 166 -27.73 30.30 -33.25
N VAL A 167 -26.43 30.01 -33.14
CA VAL A 167 -25.67 29.42 -34.24
C VAL A 167 -25.31 28.01 -33.77
N ASP A 168 -25.97 27.03 -34.39
CA ASP A 168 -25.77 25.60 -34.19
C ASP A 168 -24.40 25.18 -34.75
N GLU A 169 -23.33 25.52 -34.04
CA GLU A 169 -22.05 24.83 -34.19
C GLU A 169 -21.99 23.71 -33.16
N SER A 170 -22.51 22.55 -33.57
CA SER A 170 -22.18 21.29 -32.92
C SER A 170 -20.65 21.20 -32.78
N PRO A 171 -20.10 20.93 -31.58
CA PRO A 171 -18.65 20.83 -31.42
C PRO A 171 -18.15 19.69 -32.32
N ILE A 172 -17.41 20.04 -33.36
CA ILE A 172 -16.84 19.10 -34.31
C ILE A 172 -16.01 18.10 -33.51
N ASN A 173 -16.35 16.82 -33.67
CA ASN A 173 -15.65 15.76 -32.96
C ASN A 173 -14.16 15.81 -33.35
N PRO A 174 -13.22 15.87 -32.40
CA PRO A 174 -11.80 16.01 -32.71
C PRO A 174 -11.28 14.87 -33.60
N PHE A 175 -11.89 13.68 -33.53
CA PHE A 175 -11.57 12.56 -34.40
C PHE A 175 -12.15 12.69 -35.81
N GLU A 176 -13.26 13.41 -35.96
CA GLU A 176 -13.83 13.75 -37.26
C GLU A 176 -12.95 14.75 -38.01
N ALA A 177 -12.37 15.72 -37.30
CA ALA A 177 -11.39 16.64 -37.86
C ALA A 177 -10.13 15.92 -38.40
N LEU A 178 -9.59 14.96 -37.65
CA LEU A 178 -8.43 14.16 -38.08
C LEU A 178 -8.77 13.27 -39.29
N ARG A 179 -9.98 12.69 -39.33
CA ARG A 179 -10.42 11.85 -40.43
C ARG A 179 -10.68 12.66 -41.71
N ALA A 180 -11.23 13.86 -41.56
CA ALA A 180 -11.40 14.81 -42.65
C ALA A 180 -10.05 15.28 -43.22
N GLN A 181 -9.02 15.44 -42.38
CA GLN A 181 -7.68 15.83 -42.80
C GLN A 181 -6.94 14.74 -43.60
N GLN A 182 -7.25 13.47 -43.36
CA GLN A 182 -6.72 12.35 -44.16
C GLN A 182 -7.50 12.11 -45.46
N SER A 183 -8.81 12.37 -45.47
CA SER A 183 -9.65 12.20 -46.66
C SER A 183 -9.57 13.38 -47.63
N SER A 184 -9.29 14.60 -47.13
CA SER A 184 -8.94 15.76 -47.95
C SER A 184 -7.48 15.64 -48.40
N GLY A 185 -7.25 14.75 -49.36
CA GLY A 185 -5.97 14.59 -50.06
C GLY A 185 -5.52 15.92 -50.68
N THR A 186 -4.86 16.75 -49.88
CA THR A 186 -4.12 17.91 -50.32
C THR A 186 -2.69 17.43 -50.51
N SER A 187 -2.37 17.14 -51.76
CA SER A 187 -1.01 17.21 -52.29
C SER A 187 -0.47 18.63 -52.04
N SER A 188 -0.02 18.86 -50.82
CA SER A 188 0.75 20.04 -50.43
C SER A 188 2.18 19.84 -50.90
N SER A 189 2.40 20.21 -52.15
CA SER A 189 3.72 20.63 -52.61
C SER A 189 4.13 21.87 -51.81
N GLY A 190 5.06 21.71 -50.87
CA GLY A 190 5.82 22.84 -50.31
C GLY A 190 6.06 22.80 -48.81
N SER A 191 7.27 22.38 -48.45
CA SER A 191 8.02 22.77 -47.24
C SER A 191 7.54 22.24 -45.89
N GLY A 192 7.98 21.01 -45.61
CA GLY A 192 7.97 20.40 -44.28
C GLY A 192 8.47 18.95 -44.26
N ASP A 193 9.41 18.59 -45.15
CA ASP A 193 9.95 17.22 -45.29
C ASP A 193 11.30 17.07 -44.58
N SER A 194 11.48 17.72 -43.43
CA SER A 194 12.73 17.69 -42.67
C SER A 194 12.81 16.61 -41.58
N ASP A 195 11.69 15.92 -41.27
CA ASP A 195 11.64 14.92 -40.19
C ASP A 195 11.27 13.50 -40.66
N ARG A 196 11.21 13.25 -41.97
CA ARG A 196 11.11 11.87 -42.47
C ARG A 196 12.47 11.22 -42.46
N PHE A 197 12.56 10.10 -41.74
CA PHE A 197 13.75 9.26 -41.72
C PHE A 197 14.13 8.85 -43.14
N THR A 198 15.28 9.34 -43.62
CA THR A 198 15.87 8.95 -44.90
C THR A 198 17.00 7.96 -44.64
N PRO A 199 16.83 6.68 -45.00
CA PRO A 199 17.86 5.66 -44.77
C PRO A 199 19.16 6.04 -45.48
N ARG A 200 20.29 6.07 -44.75
CA ARG A 200 21.61 6.36 -45.33
C ARG A 200 22.02 5.22 -46.27
N ARG A 201 22.42 5.56 -47.50
CA ARG A 201 22.97 4.62 -48.50
C ARG A 201 24.47 4.80 -48.64
N ILE A 202 25.19 3.68 -48.76
CA ILE A 202 26.65 3.67 -48.95
C ILE A 202 26.93 3.31 -50.41
N SER A 203 27.68 4.16 -51.11
CA SER A 203 28.08 3.87 -52.49
C SER A 203 29.15 2.76 -52.53
N PRO A 204 29.19 1.94 -53.60
CA PRO A 204 30.13 0.83 -53.71
C PRO A 204 31.61 1.29 -53.73
N GLU A 205 31.90 2.50 -54.17
CA GLU A 205 33.23 3.12 -54.11
C GLU A 205 33.70 3.49 -52.69
N ASP A 206 32.78 3.63 -51.74
CA ASP A 206 33.06 3.99 -50.34
C ASP A 206 33.23 2.75 -49.44
N VAL A 207 33.29 1.55 -50.03
CA VAL A 207 33.42 0.28 -49.32
C VAL A 207 34.90 -0.11 -49.20
N PRO A 208 35.48 -0.13 -47.99
CA PRO A 208 36.86 -0.57 -47.79
C PRO A 208 37.08 -2.04 -48.17
N PRO A 209 38.30 -2.44 -48.58
CA PRO A 209 38.60 -3.83 -48.90
C PRO A 209 38.38 -4.74 -47.68
N GLY A 210 37.73 -5.89 -47.88
CA GLY A 210 37.38 -6.83 -46.81
C GLY A 210 36.06 -6.55 -46.09
N MET A 211 35.32 -5.52 -46.49
CA MET A 211 33.98 -5.19 -45.96
C MET A 211 32.91 -5.42 -47.03
N ARG A 212 31.69 -5.75 -46.61
CA ARG A 212 30.49 -5.82 -47.45
C ARG A 212 29.36 -4.98 -46.89
N VAL A 213 28.52 -4.44 -47.77
CA VAL A 213 27.35 -3.65 -47.40
C VAL A 213 26.16 -4.57 -47.09
N VAL A 214 25.44 -4.29 -46.01
CA VAL A 214 24.15 -4.90 -45.67
C VAL A 214 23.09 -3.80 -45.63
N SER A 215 22.15 -3.85 -46.58
CA SER A 215 21.05 -2.90 -46.65
C SER A 215 19.92 -3.27 -45.70
N THR A 216 19.56 -2.34 -44.83
CA THR A 216 18.41 -2.47 -43.92
C THR A 216 17.38 -1.36 -44.19
N PRO A 217 16.13 -1.50 -43.69
CA PRO A 217 15.14 -0.44 -43.74
C PRO A 217 15.61 0.86 -43.06
N PHE A 218 16.57 0.75 -42.12
CA PHE A 218 17.15 1.86 -41.37
C PHE A 218 18.46 2.39 -42.00
N GLY A 219 18.86 1.89 -43.16
CA GLY A 219 20.08 2.30 -43.85
C GLY A 219 21.08 1.16 -44.02
N ASP A 220 22.20 1.49 -44.63
CA ASP A 220 23.24 0.54 -44.98
C ASP A 220 24.31 0.49 -43.87
N ARG A 221 24.85 -0.71 -43.60
CA ARG A 221 25.97 -0.92 -42.68
C ARG A 221 27.07 -1.74 -43.33
N LEU A 222 28.32 -1.47 -42.96
CA LEU A 222 29.48 -2.26 -43.36
C LEU A 222 29.72 -3.37 -42.35
N VAL A 223 29.95 -4.58 -42.84
CA VAL A 223 30.33 -5.76 -42.04
C VAL A 223 31.51 -6.44 -42.69
N GLU A 224 32.40 -7.00 -41.88
CA GLU A 224 33.54 -7.79 -42.36
C GLU A 224 33.05 -9.00 -43.16
N GLN A 225 33.81 -9.34 -44.21
CA GLN A 225 33.52 -10.46 -45.10
C GLN A 225 34.18 -11.76 -44.64
#